data_AF-U2P1A6-F1
#
_entry.id   AF-U2P1A6-F1
#
_cell.length_a   1.000
_cell.length_b   1.000
_cell.length_c   1.000
_cell.angle_alpha   90.00
_cell.angle_beta   90.00
_cell.angle_gamma   90.00
#
_symmetry.space_group_name_H-M   'P 1'
#
loop_
_entity.id
_entity.type
_entity.pdbx_description
1 polymer ?
#
loop_
_entity_poly.entity_id
_entity_poly.type
_entity_poly.pdbx_seq_one_letter_code
_entity_poly.pdbx_strand_id
1 'polypeptide(L)'
;MVQLLKIKEHIYRFIGKYEIYAMAVFRFLVAFLAFSLINHQIGYMDILKEYPIALLCALLCSFLPSGMMLFFGALLILLNCYALSLELCGIVALIFVALFCIYYRFTSKKGIYTVLTSVLGIAGIPYVMPVAAGILDRIYTVVAVVCGEFVYFLLKSVNQNAALFSAKETITKKSVVTLAVLQIFTDKEMYFYLAAFAAATVIVSCVRRLSVDHARTIAIVLGIAVQLGVICSGEIYLGETGRIVRVILGCMVSLVIALVLDFMILSVDYSRVEHTQFEDDEYYYYVRAVPKVFVSVEDKQVKHINAKRTKKRKSTRGKKVNSVHVNTKKEIGDELEEQVLKELHDK
;
A
#
# COMPACT_ATOMS: atom_id res chain seq x y z
N MET A 1 -12.63 -9.40 -20.53
CA MET A 1 -13.24 -9.26 -19.19
C MET A 1 -13.25 -10.57 -18.40
N VAL A 2 -13.92 -11.64 -18.88
CA VAL A 2 -14.03 -12.94 -18.18
C VAL A 2 -12.67 -13.57 -17.86
N GLN A 3 -11.69 -13.51 -18.76
CA GLN A 3 -10.34 -14.04 -18.49
C GLN A 3 -9.60 -13.26 -17.38
N LEU A 4 -9.70 -11.92 -17.35
CA LEU A 4 -9.11 -11.12 -16.27
C LEU A 4 -9.73 -11.45 -14.90
N LEU A 5 -11.04 -11.69 -14.86
CA LEU A 5 -11.73 -12.11 -13.64
C LEU A 5 -11.28 -13.49 -13.16
N LYS A 6 -11.12 -14.46 -14.07
CA LYS A 6 -10.55 -15.77 -13.74
C LYS A 6 -9.12 -15.67 -13.18
N ILE A 7 -8.28 -14.81 -13.77
CA ILE A 7 -6.91 -14.56 -13.29
C ILE A 7 -6.92 -13.93 -11.89
N LYS A 8 -7.73 -12.88 -11.71
CA LYS A 8 -7.93 -12.22 -10.41
C LYS A 8 -8.27 -13.25 -9.33
N GLU A 9 -9.25 -14.11 -9.62
CA GLU A 9 -9.73 -15.08 -8.63
C GLU A 9 -8.70 -16.18 -8.31
N HIS A 10 -7.92 -16.61 -9.30
CA HIS A 10 -6.81 -17.52 -9.07
C HIS A 10 -5.73 -16.90 -8.18
N ILE A 11 -5.40 -15.61 -8.38
CA ILE A 11 -4.47 -14.86 -7.52
C ILE A 11 -5.02 -14.79 -6.09
N TYR A 12 -6.28 -14.43 -5.92
CA TYR A 12 -6.92 -14.35 -4.60
C TYR A 12 -6.92 -15.69 -3.87
N ARG A 13 -7.24 -16.79 -4.55
CA ARG A 13 -7.18 -18.13 -3.97
C ARG A 13 -5.77 -18.54 -3.58
N PHE A 14 -4.78 -18.22 -4.39
CA PHE A 14 -3.38 -18.52 -4.08
C PHE A 14 -2.89 -17.73 -2.87
N ILE A 15 -3.14 -16.41 -2.85
CA ILE A 15 -2.76 -15.54 -1.73
C ILE A 15 -3.50 -15.95 -0.45
N GLY A 16 -4.80 -16.21 -0.52
CA GLY A 16 -5.59 -16.64 0.64
C GLY A 16 -5.13 -17.98 1.23
N LYS A 17 -4.69 -18.93 0.38
CA LYS A 17 -4.17 -20.22 0.85
C LYS A 17 -2.82 -20.10 1.58
N TYR A 18 -1.99 -19.12 1.20
CA TYR A 18 -0.64 -18.94 1.72
C TYR A 18 -0.43 -17.57 2.39
N GLU A 19 -1.47 -17.00 2.99
CA GLU A 19 -1.49 -15.59 3.42
C GLU A 19 -0.28 -15.20 4.28
N ILE A 20 0.07 -16.01 5.27
CA ILE A 20 1.20 -15.77 6.17
C ILE A 20 2.52 -15.71 5.40
N TYR A 21 2.76 -16.68 4.52
CA TYR A 21 3.99 -16.76 3.72
C TYR A 21 4.04 -15.66 2.65
N ALA A 22 2.92 -15.40 1.98
CA ALA A 22 2.81 -14.35 0.97
C ALA A 22 3.09 -12.96 1.56
N MET A 23 2.55 -12.68 2.75
CA MET A 23 2.80 -11.42 3.46
C MET A 23 4.25 -11.31 3.94
N ALA A 24 4.85 -12.39 4.42
CA ALA A 24 6.26 -12.39 4.82
C ALA A 24 7.18 -12.12 3.62
N VAL A 25 6.95 -12.80 2.49
CA VAL A 25 7.70 -12.59 1.25
C VAL A 25 7.51 -11.17 0.74
N PHE A 26 6.29 -10.63 0.77
CA PHE A 26 6.03 -9.25 0.37
C PHE A 26 6.79 -8.24 1.24
N ARG A 27 6.77 -8.40 2.58
CA ARG A 27 7.54 -7.55 3.50
C ARG A 27 9.04 -7.65 3.25
N PHE A 28 9.55 -8.86 3.02
CA PHE A 28 10.94 -9.09 2.65
C PHE A 28 11.32 -8.28 1.40
N LEU A 29 10.55 -8.41 0.32
CA LEU A 29 10.83 -7.74 -0.95
C LEU A 29 10.82 -6.22 -0.79
N VAL A 30 9.83 -5.67 -0.08
CA VAL A 30 9.76 -4.23 0.18
C VAL A 30 10.93 -3.75 1.03
N ALA A 31 11.26 -4.46 2.11
CA ALA A 31 12.39 -4.11 2.98
C ALA A 31 13.72 -4.18 2.21
N PHE A 32 13.90 -5.23 1.43
CA PHE A 32 15.09 -5.46 0.63
C PHE A 32 15.30 -4.36 -0.42
N LEU A 33 14.23 -4.00 -1.16
CA LEU A 33 14.26 -2.87 -2.09
C LEU A 33 14.57 -1.57 -1.35
N ALA A 34 13.92 -1.31 -0.22
CA ALA A 34 14.15 -0.09 0.56
C ALA A 34 15.60 0.05 1.02
N PHE A 35 16.15 -0.98 1.68
CA PHE A 35 17.51 -0.94 2.20
C PHE A 35 18.56 -0.88 1.08
N SER A 36 18.31 -1.58 -0.04
CA SER A 36 19.18 -1.50 -1.22
C SER A 36 19.20 -0.10 -1.83
N LEU A 37 18.04 0.56 -1.93
CA LEU A 37 17.95 1.93 -2.47
C LEU A 37 18.55 2.97 -1.53
N ILE A 38 18.35 2.82 -0.21
CA ILE A 38 19.00 3.67 0.80
C ILE A 38 20.53 3.56 0.66
N ASN A 39 21.07 2.34 0.56
CA ASN A 39 22.50 2.11 0.36
C ASN A 39 23.01 2.67 -0.97
N HIS A 40 22.20 2.62 -2.03
CA HIS A 40 22.56 3.22 -3.31
C HIS A 40 22.59 4.76 -3.24
N GLN A 41 21.67 5.39 -2.50
CA GLN A 41 21.63 6.85 -2.37
C GLN A 41 22.67 7.41 -1.39
N ILE A 42 22.84 6.79 -0.22
CA ILE A 42 23.60 7.35 0.92
C ILE A 42 24.57 6.28 1.46
N GLY A 43 25.18 5.47 0.59
CA GLY A 43 26.14 4.43 0.97
C GLY A 43 27.53 4.96 1.34
N TYR A 44 27.62 5.83 2.34
CA TYR A 44 28.87 6.45 2.78
C TYR A 44 29.70 5.58 3.73
N MET A 45 29.05 4.65 4.44
CA MET A 45 29.76 3.74 5.35
C MET A 45 30.05 2.43 4.62
N ASP A 46 31.34 2.14 4.39
CA ASP A 46 31.77 0.99 3.58
C ASP A 46 31.24 -0.35 4.10
N ILE A 47 31.18 -0.54 5.42
CA ILE A 47 30.64 -1.75 6.06
C ILE A 47 29.16 -1.95 5.70
N LEU A 48 28.36 -0.88 5.70
CA LEU A 48 26.92 -0.93 5.43
C LEU A 48 26.59 -1.05 3.95
N LYS A 49 27.52 -0.65 3.09
CA LYS A 49 27.40 -0.75 1.64
C LYS A 49 27.41 -2.21 1.18
N GLU A 50 27.92 -3.13 2.00
CA GLU A 50 27.92 -4.55 1.68
C GLU A 50 26.48 -5.11 1.58
N TYR A 51 26.21 -5.73 0.44
CA TYR A 51 24.93 -6.33 0.10
C TYR A 51 24.36 -7.32 1.15
N PRO A 52 25.18 -8.15 1.84
CA PRO A 52 24.69 -9.08 2.86
C PRO A 52 23.99 -8.40 4.04
N ILE A 53 24.37 -7.17 4.42
CA ILE A 53 23.76 -6.49 5.57
C ILE A 53 22.33 -6.06 5.24
N ALA A 54 22.12 -5.43 4.08
CA ALA A 54 20.79 -5.06 3.61
C ALA A 54 19.88 -6.30 3.47
N LEU A 55 20.43 -7.42 2.98
CA LEU A 55 19.73 -8.68 2.85
C LEU A 55 19.31 -9.25 4.22
N LEU A 56 20.22 -9.26 5.20
CA LEU A 56 19.95 -9.78 6.54
C LEU A 56 18.90 -8.93 7.26
N CYS A 57 19.02 -7.60 7.21
CA CYS A 57 18.01 -6.69 7.76
C CYS A 57 16.64 -6.89 7.09
N ALA A 58 16.60 -7.08 5.78
CA ALA A 58 15.34 -7.36 5.07
C ALA A 58 14.73 -8.69 5.48
N LEU A 59 15.56 -9.73 5.68
CA LEU A 59 15.12 -11.04 6.14
C LEU A 59 14.52 -10.96 7.54
N LEU A 60 15.13 -10.18 8.45
CA LEU A 60 14.53 -9.90 9.76
C LEU A 60 13.18 -9.18 9.61
N CYS A 61 13.08 -8.17 8.74
CA CYS A 61 11.83 -7.44 8.50
C CYS A 61 10.71 -8.31 7.92
N SER A 62 11.01 -9.47 7.32
CA SER A 62 9.98 -10.38 6.81
C SER A 62 9.09 -10.96 7.91
N PHE A 63 9.68 -11.20 9.09
CA PHE A 63 8.99 -11.78 10.25
C PHE A 63 8.49 -10.73 11.24
N LEU A 64 9.05 -9.52 11.22
CA LEU A 64 8.72 -8.46 12.16
C LEU A 64 7.54 -7.57 11.69
N PRO A 65 6.89 -6.83 12.61
CA PRO A 65 5.84 -5.87 12.27
C PRO A 65 6.34 -4.76 11.34
N SER A 66 5.44 -4.18 10.55
CA SER A 66 5.75 -3.10 9.58
C SER A 66 6.44 -1.87 10.18
N GLY A 67 6.24 -1.59 11.47
CA GLY A 67 6.93 -0.50 12.17
C GLY A 67 8.43 -0.75 12.36
N MET A 68 8.85 -2.00 12.48
CA MET A 68 10.28 -2.35 12.63
C MET A 68 11.06 -2.08 11.35
N MET A 69 10.41 -2.20 10.19
CA MET A 69 11.00 -1.84 8.91
C MET A 69 11.37 -0.36 8.84
N LEU A 70 10.54 0.52 9.41
CA LEU A 70 10.84 1.95 9.54
C LEU A 70 12.01 2.20 10.49
N PHE A 71 12.03 1.50 11.63
CA PHE A 71 13.13 1.62 12.59
C PHE A 71 14.48 1.22 11.98
N PHE A 72 14.56 0.07 11.32
CA PHE A 72 15.78 -0.37 10.64
C PHE A 72 16.17 0.57 9.49
N GLY A 73 15.21 1.06 8.71
CA GLY A 73 15.46 2.06 7.67
C GLY A 73 16.06 3.34 8.24
N ALA A 74 15.47 3.88 9.30
CA ALA A 74 15.97 5.07 9.98
C ALA A 74 17.38 4.84 10.57
N LEU A 75 17.63 3.67 11.17
CA LEU A 75 18.94 3.30 11.68
C LEU A 75 20.00 3.26 10.57
N LEU A 76 19.70 2.65 9.42
CA LEU A 76 20.60 2.62 8.27
C LEU A 76 20.92 4.03 7.75
N ILE A 77 19.92 4.90 7.66
CA ILE A 77 20.10 6.29 7.24
C ILE A 77 20.98 7.03 8.25
N LEU A 78 20.73 6.86 9.55
CA LEU A 78 21.52 7.50 10.60
C LEU A 78 22.98 7.06 10.61
N LEU A 79 23.25 5.76 10.47
CA LEU A 79 24.62 5.24 10.45
C LEU A 79 25.41 5.76 9.23
N ASN A 80 24.76 5.89 8.08
CA ASN A 80 25.40 6.49 6.91
C ASN A 80 25.59 8.01 7.07
N CYS A 81 24.64 8.72 7.68
CA CYS A 81 24.83 10.14 8.04
C CYS A 81 25.97 10.33 9.04
N TYR A 82 26.14 9.40 10.00
CA TYR A 82 27.25 9.41 10.96
C TYR A 82 28.60 9.29 10.26
N ALA A 83 28.72 8.41 9.26
CA ALA A 83 29.92 8.29 8.44
C ALA A 83 30.25 9.60 7.70
N LEU A 84 29.23 10.39 7.35
CA LEU A 84 29.39 11.68 6.67
C LEU A 84 29.77 12.80 7.64
N SER A 85 28.95 13.07 8.66
CA SER A 85 29.26 14.00 9.75
C SER A 85 28.41 13.76 11.00
N LEU A 86 29.01 13.93 12.18
CA LEU A 86 28.31 13.75 13.46
C LEU A 86 27.15 14.74 13.64
N GLU A 87 27.31 15.97 13.17
CA GLU A 87 26.33 17.05 13.31
C GLU A 87 25.09 16.81 12.45
N LEU A 88 25.27 16.37 11.19
CA LEU A 88 24.17 15.97 10.32
C LEU A 88 23.40 14.79 10.93
N CYS A 89 24.12 13.79 11.44
CA CYS A 89 23.50 12.65 12.11
C CYS A 89 22.60 13.09 13.28
N GLY A 90 23.05 14.05 14.10
CA GLY A 90 22.25 14.60 15.20
C GLY A 90 20.96 15.28 14.75
N ILE A 91 21.02 16.08 13.68
CA ILE A 91 19.84 16.77 13.12
C ILE A 91 18.86 15.75 12.53
N VAL A 92 19.37 14.81 11.72
CA VAL A 92 18.55 13.75 11.12
C VAL A 92 17.91 12.86 12.20
N ALA A 93 18.60 12.59 13.31
CA ALA A 93 18.03 11.86 14.44
C ALA A 93 16.85 12.61 15.07
N LEU A 94 16.98 13.92 15.31
CA LEU A 94 15.88 14.74 15.83
C LEU A 94 14.67 14.76 14.90
N ILE A 95 14.92 14.86 13.58
CA ILE A 95 13.87 14.76 12.56
C ILE A 95 13.17 13.39 12.64
N PHE A 96 13.91 12.28 12.71
CA PHE A 96 13.31 10.95 12.84
C PHE A 96 12.52 10.80 14.14
N VAL A 97 12.99 11.34 15.27
CA VAL A 97 12.22 11.34 16.51
C VAL A 97 10.88 12.05 16.32
N ALA A 98 10.87 13.23 15.71
CA ALA A 98 9.64 13.96 15.41
C ALA A 98 8.71 13.18 14.47
N LEU A 99 9.25 12.61 13.38
CA LEU A 99 8.50 11.80 12.43
C LEU A 99 7.93 10.53 13.08
N PHE A 100 8.68 9.85 13.95
CA PHE A 100 8.20 8.67 14.68
C PHE A 100 7.09 9.04 15.66
N CYS A 101 7.21 10.16 16.40
CA CYS A 101 6.14 10.63 17.27
C CYS A 101 4.83 10.86 16.50
N ILE A 102 4.90 11.53 15.35
CA ILE A 102 3.73 11.77 14.49
C ILE A 102 3.20 10.44 13.92
N TYR A 103 4.08 9.60 13.38
CA TYR A 103 3.70 8.33 12.78
C TYR A 103 3.02 7.38 13.77
N TYR A 104 3.59 7.17 14.96
CA TYR A 104 3.02 6.26 15.97
C TYR A 104 1.70 6.79 16.53
N ARG A 105 1.53 8.13 16.59
CA ARG A 105 0.28 8.74 17.07
C ARG A 105 -0.92 8.50 16.14
N PHE A 106 -0.70 8.46 14.83
CA PHE A 106 -1.77 8.43 13.83
C PHE A 106 -1.86 7.14 13.01
N THR A 107 -0.77 6.37 12.89
CA THR A 107 -0.65 5.35 11.83
C THR A 107 0.13 4.09 12.24
N SER A 108 0.04 3.71 13.52
CA SER A 108 0.80 2.62 14.19
C SER A 108 0.86 1.22 13.51
N LYS A 109 0.19 0.99 12.37
CA LYS A 109 0.22 -0.30 11.65
C LYS A 109 0.55 -0.20 10.15
N LYS A 110 0.79 1.00 9.61
CA LYS A 110 0.90 1.22 8.15
C LYS A 110 2.30 1.61 7.69
N GLY A 111 3.33 1.08 8.36
CA GLY A 111 4.72 1.45 8.10
C GLY A 111 5.20 1.11 6.70
N ILE A 112 4.58 0.10 6.08
CA ILE A 112 4.81 -0.25 4.68
C ILE A 112 4.51 0.93 3.76
N TYR A 113 3.44 1.71 4.01
CA TYR A 113 3.09 2.84 3.15
C TYR A 113 4.16 3.92 3.18
N THR A 114 4.69 4.24 4.35
CA THR A 114 5.77 5.21 4.51
C THR A 114 7.02 4.75 3.76
N VAL A 115 7.45 3.50 3.94
CA VAL A 115 8.63 2.99 3.23
C VAL A 115 8.40 2.90 1.72
N LEU A 116 7.24 2.41 1.27
CA LEU A 116 6.93 2.32 -0.16
C LEU A 116 6.93 3.70 -0.82
N THR A 117 6.44 4.73 -0.11
CA THR A 117 6.45 6.10 -0.63
C THR A 117 7.87 6.59 -0.85
N SER A 118 8.76 6.41 0.12
CA SER A 118 10.17 6.78 -0.07
C SER A 118 10.82 5.99 -1.22
N VAL A 119 10.58 4.68 -1.29
CA VAL A 119 11.10 3.80 -2.33
C VAL A 119 10.64 4.19 -3.73
N LEU A 120 9.34 4.46 -3.89
CA LEU A 120 8.77 4.87 -5.17
C LEU A 120 9.19 6.29 -5.57
N GLY A 121 9.50 7.16 -4.59
CA GLY A 121 10.17 8.44 -4.82
C GLY A 121 11.52 8.26 -5.49
N ILE A 122 12.36 7.37 -4.97
CA ILE A 122 13.67 7.05 -5.56
C ILE A 122 13.50 6.41 -6.96
N ALA A 123 12.50 5.55 -7.14
CA ALA A 123 12.19 4.93 -8.43
C ALA A 123 11.60 5.90 -9.47
N GLY A 124 11.20 7.11 -9.08
CA GLY A 124 10.65 8.14 -9.97
C GLY A 124 9.15 7.99 -10.27
N ILE A 125 8.41 7.21 -9.46
CA ILE A 125 6.95 7.07 -9.56
C ILE A 125 6.25 7.21 -8.19
N PRO A 126 6.55 8.23 -7.37
CA PRO A 126 5.96 8.38 -6.04
C PRO A 126 4.44 8.64 -6.08
N TYR A 127 3.92 9.12 -7.22
CA TYR A 127 2.52 9.53 -7.43
C TYR A 127 1.49 8.40 -7.26
N VAL A 128 1.93 7.13 -7.30
CA VAL A 128 1.08 5.95 -7.03
C VAL A 128 0.56 5.98 -5.59
N MET A 129 1.41 6.36 -4.64
CA MET A 129 1.15 6.18 -3.22
C MET A 129 -0.02 6.99 -2.66
N PRO A 130 -0.14 8.30 -2.92
CA PRO A 130 -1.28 9.06 -2.40
C PRO A 130 -2.63 8.51 -2.88
N VAL A 131 -2.70 8.02 -4.13
CA VAL A 131 -3.91 7.42 -4.69
C VAL A 131 -4.15 6.02 -4.10
N ALA A 132 -3.13 5.17 -4.07
CA ALA A 132 -3.24 3.82 -3.52
C ALA A 132 -3.64 3.85 -2.03
N ALA A 133 -3.00 4.69 -1.22
CA ALA A 133 -3.33 4.87 0.19
C ALA A 133 -4.76 5.38 0.38
N GLY A 134 -5.17 6.37 -0.42
CA GLY A 134 -6.52 6.93 -0.35
C GLY A 134 -7.61 5.90 -0.66
N ILE A 135 -7.38 4.99 -1.63
CA ILE A 135 -8.31 3.93 -1.99
C ILE A 135 -8.36 2.82 -0.93
N LEU A 136 -7.19 2.39 -0.48
CA LEU A 136 -7.03 1.21 0.37
C LEU A 136 -7.47 1.44 1.81
N ASP A 137 -7.36 2.69 2.31
CA ASP A 137 -7.44 2.92 3.74
C ASP A 137 -8.16 4.23 4.12
N ARG A 138 -8.17 4.57 5.41
CA ARG A 138 -8.79 5.77 5.97
C ARG A 138 -7.91 7.01 5.77
N ILE A 139 -8.53 8.17 5.95
CA ILE A 139 -7.91 9.50 5.81
C ILE A 139 -6.61 9.64 6.63
N TYR A 140 -6.49 8.98 7.80
CA TYR A 140 -5.28 9.05 8.62
C TYR A 140 -4.01 8.52 7.94
N THR A 141 -4.13 7.72 6.87
CA THR A 141 -2.97 7.23 6.10
C THR A 141 -2.23 8.31 5.32
N VAL A 142 -2.83 9.49 5.14
CA VAL A 142 -2.15 10.69 4.63
C VAL A 142 -0.84 10.94 5.37
N VAL A 143 -0.83 10.76 6.70
CA VAL A 143 0.36 10.99 7.53
C VAL A 143 1.49 10.05 7.14
N ALA A 144 1.21 8.77 6.88
CA ALA A 144 2.23 7.82 6.46
C ALA A 144 2.83 8.16 5.09
N VAL A 145 2.01 8.59 4.13
CA VAL A 145 2.45 9.00 2.80
C VAL A 145 3.33 10.24 2.89
N VAL A 146 2.88 11.28 3.60
CA VAL A 146 3.61 12.54 3.79
C VAL A 146 4.94 12.31 4.52
N CYS A 147 4.97 11.48 5.57
CA CYS A 147 6.23 11.12 6.24
C CYS A 147 7.19 10.39 5.29
N GLY A 148 6.68 9.50 4.43
CA GLY A 148 7.52 8.77 3.49
C GLY A 148 8.11 9.68 2.41
N GLU A 149 7.31 10.62 1.91
CA GLU A 149 7.75 11.62 0.95
C GLU A 149 8.80 12.56 1.56
N PHE A 150 8.59 12.99 2.81
CA PHE A 150 9.59 13.79 3.53
C PHE A 150 10.91 13.04 3.67
N VAL A 151 10.88 11.73 3.99
CA VAL A 151 12.09 10.91 4.05
C VAL A 151 12.78 10.80 2.69
N TYR A 152 12.03 10.70 1.59
CA TYR A 152 12.64 10.74 0.24
C TYR A 152 13.39 12.05 -0.01
N PHE A 153 12.77 13.20 0.27
CA PHE A 153 13.43 14.50 0.11
C PHE A 153 14.62 14.67 1.06
N LEU A 154 14.52 14.16 2.29
CA LEU A 154 15.65 14.12 3.21
C LEU A 154 16.85 13.38 2.60
N LEU A 155 16.62 12.19 2.01
CA LEU A 155 17.68 11.42 1.36
C LEU A 155 18.24 12.15 0.13
N LYS A 156 17.36 12.76 -0.68
CA LYS A 156 17.73 13.59 -1.84
C LYS A 156 18.63 14.75 -1.42
N SER A 157 18.22 15.53 -0.42
CA SER A 157 18.98 16.68 0.09
C SER A 157 20.33 16.27 0.67
N VAL A 158 20.40 15.17 1.42
CA VAL A 158 21.67 14.66 1.97
C VAL A 158 22.62 14.21 0.86
N ASN A 159 22.12 13.50 -0.15
CA ASN A 159 22.93 13.02 -1.28
C ASN A 159 23.45 14.19 -2.14
N GLN A 160 22.58 15.14 -2.49
CA GLN A 160 22.97 16.30 -3.32
C GLN A 160 23.98 17.22 -2.63
N ASN A 161 23.91 17.34 -1.29
CA ASN A 161 24.77 18.22 -0.51
C ASN A 161 25.92 17.47 0.20
N ALA A 162 26.18 16.21 -0.15
CA ALA A 162 27.12 15.35 0.56
C ALA A 162 28.54 15.95 0.67
N ALA A 163 29.04 16.52 -0.43
CA ALA A 163 30.35 17.16 -0.47
C ALA A 163 30.48 18.33 0.51
N LEU A 164 29.39 19.09 0.73
CA LEU A 164 29.36 20.20 1.69
C LEU A 164 29.44 19.71 3.13
N PHE A 165 28.87 18.53 3.41
CA PHE A 165 28.90 17.92 4.74
C PHE A 165 30.23 17.20 5.05
N SER A 166 30.94 16.71 4.04
CA SER A 166 32.25 16.06 4.19
C SER A 166 33.44 17.01 4.29
N ALA A 167 33.28 18.28 3.93
CA ALA A 167 34.36 19.27 3.93
C ALA A 167 34.80 19.66 5.36
N LYS A 168 35.62 18.80 5.99
CA LYS A 168 36.08 18.92 7.38
C LYS A 168 37.00 20.13 7.66
N GLU A 169 37.56 20.78 6.65
CA GLU A 169 38.69 21.71 6.84
C GLU A 169 38.38 23.21 6.71
N THR A 170 37.21 23.62 6.21
CA THR A 170 36.97 25.06 5.91
C THR A 170 35.75 25.68 6.59
N ILE A 171 34.91 24.86 7.23
CA ILE A 171 33.61 25.30 7.75
C ILE A 171 33.62 25.15 9.27
N THR A 172 33.54 26.27 9.99
CA THR A 172 33.32 26.29 11.44
C THR A 172 32.12 25.41 11.78
N LYS A 173 32.19 24.55 12.80
CA LYS A 173 31.11 23.62 13.20
C LYS A 173 29.70 24.23 13.24
N LYS A 174 29.57 25.48 13.71
CA LYS A 174 28.30 26.25 13.67
C LYS A 174 27.68 26.37 12.27
N SER A 175 28.48 26.46 11.20
CA SER A 175 27.96 26.55 9.83
C SER A 175 27.44 25.24 9.29
N VAL A 176 27.95 24.06 9.68
CA VAL A 176 27.44 22.77 9.15
C VAL A 176 26.01 22.52 9.63
N VAL A 177 25.72 22.82 10.90
CA VAL A 177 24.35 22.74 11.46
C VAL A 177 23.39 23.67 10.72
N THR A 178 23.76 24.95 10.57
CA THR A 178 22.91 25.92 9.86
C THR A 178 22.72 25.55 8.40
N LEU A 179 23.76 25.06 7.73
CA LEU A 179 23.69 24.58 6.35
C LEU A 179 22.79 23.35 6.23
N ALA A 180 22.91 22.37 7.12
CA ALA A 180 22.07 21.17 7.10
C ALA A 180 20.58 21.51 7.28
N VAL A 181 20.25 22.37 8.25
CA VAL A 181 18.87 22.83 8.46
C VAL A 181 18.35 23.58 7.23
N LEU A 182 19.17 24.49 6.68
CA LEU A 182 18.77 25.30 5.54
C LEU A 182 18.57 24.43 4.28
N GLN A 183 19.47 23.48 4.00
CA GLN A 183 19.35 22.61 2.82
C GLN A 183 18.22 21.58 2.93
N ILE A 184 17.88 21.11 4.13
CA ILE A 184 16.78 20.15 4.33
C ILE A 184 15.42 20.85 4.28
N PHE A 185 15.28 22.00 4.93
CA PHE A 185 13.97 22.66 5.11
C PHE A 185 13.68 23.79 4.12
N THR A 186 14.67 24.29 3.37
CA THR A 186 14.44 25.38 2.39
C THR A 186 14.17 24.83 0.99
N ASP A 187 14.16 23.52 0.81
CA ASP A 187 13.75 22.91 -0.46
C ASP A 187 12.27 23.19 -0.73
N LYS A 188 12.01 24.17 -1.59
CA LYS A 188 10.67 24.58 -2.00
C LYS A 188 9.96 23.49 -2.78
N GLU A 189 10.70 22.64 -3.53
CA GLU A 189 10.15 21.52 -4.30
C GLU A 189 9.45 20.54 -3.36
N MET A 190 10.09 20.22 -2.23
CA MET A 190 9.55 19.32 -1.20
C MET A 190 8.13 19.72 -0.79
N TYR A 191 7.90 21.01 -0.50
CA TYR A 191 6.59 21.46 0.00
C TYR A 191 5.47 21.30 -1.02
N PHE A 192 5.74 21.47 -2.32
CA PHE A 192 4.75 21.20 -3.37
C PHE A 192 4.39 19.72 -3.43
N TYR A 193 5.37 18.82 -3.33
CA TYR A 193 5.13 17.38 -3.31
C TYR A 193 4.36 16.93 -2.06
N LEU A 194 4.75 17.41 -0.87
CA LEU A 194 4.05 17.12 0.38
C LEU A 194 2.58 17.60 0.33
N ALA A 195 2.35 18.83 -0.16
CA ALA A 195 1.00 19.37 -0.31
C ALA A 195 0.16 18.59 -1.33
N ALA A 196 0.74 18.26 -2.49
CA ALA A 196 0.08 17.48 -3.53
C ALA A 196 -0.33 16.09 -3.03
N PHE A 197 0.56 15.42 -2.32
CA PHE A 197 0.33 14.06 -1.82
C PHE A 197 -0.71 14.05 -0.71
N ALA A 198 -0.64 15.03 0.20
CA ALA A 198 -1.65 15.20 1.22
C ALA A 198 -3.03 15.47 0.61
N ALA A 199 -3.13 16.46 -0.27
CA ALA A 199 -4.39 16.84 -0.92
C ALA A 199 -5.00 15.66 -1.70
N ALA A 200 -4.20 14.97 -2.51
CA ALA A 200 -4.68 13.84 -3.30
C ALA A 200 -5.12 12.67 -2.44
N THR A 201 -4.37 12.31 -1.40
CA THR A 201 -4.77 11.21 -0.50
C THR A 201 -6.08 11.52 0.21
N VAL A 202 -6.27 12.77 0.66
CA VAL A 202 -7.53 13.22 1.29
C VAL A 202 -8.69 13.17 0.29
N ILE A 203 -8.52 13.77 -0.89
CA ILE A 203 -9.57 13.81 -1.92
C ILE A 203 -9.99 12.41 -2.32
N VAL A 204 -9.03 11.52 -2.59
CA VAL A 204 -9.31 10.12 -2.96
C VAL A 204 -10.06 9.41 -1.83
N SER A 205 -9.62 9.59 -0.58
CA SER A 205 -10.24 8.99 0.60
C SER A 205 -11.69 9.44 0.83
N CYS A 206 -11.99 10.69 0.50
CA CYS A 206 -13.34 11.26 0.63
C CYS A 206 -14.25 10.86 -0.54
N VAL A 207 -13.79 11.07 -1.78
CA VAL A 207 -14.58 10.82 -3.00
C VAL A 207 -14.95 9.35 -3.13
N ARG A 208 -14.06 8.42 -2.77
CA ARG A 208 -14.36 6.98 -2.88
C ARG A 208 -15.52 6.49 -2.01
N ARG A 209 -15.95 7.29 -1.03
CA ARG A 209 -17.04 6.98 -0.09
C ARG A 209 -18.36 7.61 -0.48
N LEU A 210 -18.37 8.44 -1.53
CA LEU A 210 -19.60 9.03 -2.05
C LEU A 210 -20.48 7.93 -2.64
N SER A 211 -21.79 8.07 -2.50
CA SER A 211 -22.81 7.15 -3.02
C SER A 211 -23.05 7.31 -4.53
N VAL A 212 -21.98 7.53 -5.30
CA VAL A 212 -22.00 7.77 -6.74
C VAL A 212 -21.47 6.54 -7.48
N ASP A 213 -22.01 6.29 -8.66
CA ASP A 213 -21.56 5.25 -9.57
C ASP A 213 -20.11 5.49 -9.94
N HIS A 214 -19.28 4.44 -9.93
CA HIS A 214 -17.85 4.54 -10.22
C HIS A 214 -17.09 5.52 -9.30
N ALA A 215 -17.59 5.81 -8.09
CA ALA A 215 -16.95 6.74 -7.15
C ALA A 215 -15.45 6.47 -6.91
N ARG A 216 -15.03 5.20 -6.91
CA ARG A 216 -13.61 4.80 -6.75
C ARG A 216 -12.76 5.19 -7.97
N THR A 217 -13.26 4.97 -9.18
CA THR A 217 -12.60 5.39 -10.42
C THR A 217 -12.52 6.91 -10.53
N ILE A 218 -13.61 7.62 -10.18
CA ILE A 218 -13.64 9.08 -10.13
C ILE A 218 -12.62 9.59 -9.11
N ALA A 219 -12.54 8.97 -7.93
CA ALA A 219 -11.57 9.30 -6.90
C ALA A 219 -10.12 9.17 -7.41
N ILE A 220 -9.79 8.08 -8.11
CA ILE A 220 -8.47 7.88 -8.73
C ILE A 220 -8.12 9.01 -9.69
N VAL A 221 -9.01 9.29 -10.65
CA VAL A 221 -8.77 10.29 -11.69
C VAL A 221 -8.59 11.68 -11.08
N LEU A 222 -9.46 12.04 -10.12
CA LEU A 222 -9.35 13.31 -9.39
C LEU A 222 -8.05 13.41 -8.58
N GLY A 223 -7.66 12.33 -7.89
CA GLY A 223 -6.42 12.29 -7.11
C GLY A 223 -5.17 12.48 -7.97
N ILE A 224 -5.13 11.90 -9.17
CA ILE A 224 -4.04 12.11 -10.13
C ILE A 224 -4.08 13.54 -10.70
N ALA A 225 -5.26 14.06 -11.04
CA ALA A 225 -5.41 15.41 -11.56
C ALA A 225 -4.93 16.48 -10.56
N VAL A 226 -5.25 16.30 -9.27
CA VAL A 226 -4.79 17.19 -8.19
C VAL A 226 -3.28 17.15 -8.05
N GLN A 227 -2.67 15.96 -8.08
CA GLN A 227 -1.21 15.85 -8.03
C GLN A 227 -0.54 16.54 -9.20
N LEU A 228 -1.02 16.28 -10.41
CA LEU A 228 -0.53 16.93 -11.62
C LEU A 228 -0.64 18.46 -11.50
N GLY A 229 -1.80 18.98 -11.10
CA GLY A 229 -2.01 20.41 -10.97
C GLY A 229 -1.05 21.06 -9.96
N VAL A 230 -0.95 20.51 -8.75
CA VAL A 230 -0.13 21.08 -7.68
C VAL A 230 1.36 20.95 -8.01
N ILE A 231 1.82 19.79 -8.46
CA ILE A 231 3.25 19.55 -8.74
C ILE A 231 3.69 20.33 -9.96
N CYS A 232 2.93 20.31 -11.07
CA CYS A 232 3.28 21.11 -12.24
C CYS A 232 3.27 22.61 -11.92
N SER A 233 2.36 23.09 -11.07
CA SER A 233 2.39 24.49 -10.62
C SER A 233 3.66 24.83 -9.84
N GLY A 234 4.15 23.89 -9.02
CA GLY A 234 5.43 24.02 -8.32
C GLY A 234 6.62 24.05 -9.26
N GLU A 235 6.69 23.13 -10.22
CA GLU A 235 7.76 23.08 -11.23
C GLU A 235 7.82 24.37 -12.07
N ILE A 236 6.65 24.92 -12.45
CA ILE A 236 6.56 26.20 -13.16
C ILE A 236 7.04 27.36 -12.27
N TYR A 237 6.61 27.40 -11.00
CA TYR A 237 7.00 28.43 -10.05
C TYR A 237 8.51 28.42 -9.76
N LEU A 238 9.13 27.24 -9.73
CA LEU A 238 10.57 27.05 -9.53
C LEU A 238 11.40 27.25 -10.82
N GLY A 239 10.75 27.37 -11.98
CA GLY A 239 11.41 27.52 -13.27
C GLY A 239 11.99 26.22 -13.84
N GLU A 240 11.71 25.06 -13.23
CA GLU A 240 12.24 23.74 -13.63
C GLU A 240 11.35 23.03 -14.67
N THR A 241 10.91 23.76 -15.68
CA THR A 241 9.93 23.28 -16.69
C THR A 241 10.33 22.00 -17.42
N GLY A 242 11.64 21.69 -17.50
CA GLY A 242 12.15 20.44 -18.11
C GLY A 242 11.71 19.15 -17.39
N ARG A 243 11.29 19.22 -16.11
CA ARG A 243 10.83 18.06 -15.34
C ARG A 243 9.35 17.75 -15.52
N ILE A 244 8.55 18.70 -16.02
CA ILE A 244 7.09 18.56 -16.17
C ILE A 244 6.71 17.33 -16.99
N VAL A 245 7.43 17.05 -18.09
CA VAL A 245 7.18 15.87 -18.93
C VAL A 245 7.37 14.57 -18.12
N ARG A 246 8.38 14.51 -17.26
CA ARG A 246 8.64 13.36 -16.39
C ARG A 246 7.53 13.19 -15.36
N VAL A 247 7.04 14.29 -14.77
CA VAL A 247 5.91 14.28 -13.83
C VAL A 247 4.65 13.73 -14.53
N ILE A 248 4.34 14.22 -15.73
CA ILE A 248 3.18 13.76 -16.51
C ILE A 248 3.26 12.25 -16.79
N LEU A 249 4.41 11.78 -17.27
CA LEU A 249 4.62 10.35 -17.53
C LEU A 249 4.50 9.52 -16.24
N GLY A 250 5.08 9.98 -15.13
CA GLY A 250 4.97 9.32 -13.83
C GLY A 250 3.54 9.23 -13.32
N CYS A 251 2.76 10.29 -13.45
CA CYS A 251 1.34 10.31 -13.09
C CYS A 251 0.50 9.39 -14.00
N MET A 252 0.80 9.31 -15.29
CA MET A 252 0.12 8.39 -16.21
C MET A 252 0.39 6.92 -15.86
N VAL A 253 1.64 6.57 -15.56
CA VAL A 253 1.98 5.22 -15.05
C VAL A 253 1.25 4.95 -13.74
N SER A 254 1.17 5.96 -12.86
CA SER A 254 0.51 5.83 -11.56
C SER A 254 -1.00 5.65 -11.67
N LEU A 255 -1.64 6.31 -12.64
CA LEU A 255 -3.04 6.12 -12.98
C LEU A 255 -3.32 4.67 -13.38
N VAL A 256 -2.49 4.10 -14.27
CA VAL A 256 -2.64 2.70 -14.71
C VAL A 256 -2.47 1.74 -13.53
N ILE A 257 -1.45 1.93 -12.70
CA ILE A 257 -1.22 1.10 -11.51
C ILE A 257 -2.40 1.20 -10.54
N ALA A 258 -2.91 2.42 -10.27
CA ALA A 258 -4.04 2.63 -9.38
C ALA A 258 -5.33 1.95 -9.89
N LEU A 259 -5.59 1.98 -11.19
CA LEU A 259 -6.74 1.30 -11.80
C LEU A 259 -6.60 -0.22 -11.71
N VAL A 260 -5.40 -0.77 -11.89
CA VAL A 260 -5.13 -2.20 -11.70
C VAL A 260 -5.34 -2.60 -10.25
N LEU A 261 -4.85 -1.80 -9.30
CA LEU A 261 -5.06 -2.02 -7.86
C LEU A 261 -6.56 -1.99 -7.51
N ASP A 262 -7.30 -1.00 -8.01
CA ASP A 262 -8.74 -0.90 -7.75
C ASP A 262 -9.50 -2.11 -8.32
N PHE A 263 -9.17 -2.51 -9.55
CA PHE A 263 -9.72 -3.72 -10.17
C PHE A 263 -9.41 -4.97 -9.35
N MET A 264 -8.20 -5.11 -8.79
CA MET A 264 -7.88 -6.22 -7.89
C MET A 264 -8.77 -6.17 -6.64
N ILE A 265 -8.89 -5.02 -5.97
CA ILE A 265 -9.65 -4.90 -4.72
C ILE A 265 -11.15 -5.16 -4.91
N LEU A 266 -11.79 -4.49 -5.88
CA LEU A 266 -13.23 -4.50 -6.02
C LEU A 266 -13.62 -4.46 -7.50
N SER A 267 -14.40 -5.45 -7.94
CA SER A 267 -15.00 -5.48 -9.28
C SER A 267 -16.50 -5.62 -9.14
N VAL A 268 -17.23 -4.59 -9.53
CA VAL A 268 -18.69 -4.49 -9.38
C VAL A 268 -19.33 -4.20 -10.73
N ASP A 269 -20.53 -4.74 -10.96
CA ASP A 269 -21.33 -4.46 -12.16
C ASP A 269 -22.34 -3.34 -11.88
N TYR A 270 -21.99 -2.11 -12.25
CA TYR A 270 -22.88 -0.95 -12.10
C TYR A 270 -24.07 -0.97 -13.07
N SER A 271 -24.10 -1.85 -14.08
CA SER A 271 -25.26 -1.96 -14.98
C SER A 271 -26.43 -2.72 -14.37
N ARG A 272 -26.21 -3.44 -13.26
CA ARG A 272 -27.21 -4.26 -12.55
C ARG A 272 -27.49 -3.72 -11.14
N VAL A 273 -27.54 -2.40 -10.99
CA VAL A 273 -27.86 -1.77 -9.69
C VAL A 273 -29.32 -2.02 -9.36
N GLU A 274 -29.57 -2.55 -8.17
CA GLU A 274 -30.91 -2.77 -7.62
C GLU A 274 -31.14 -1.82 -6.43
N HIS A 275 -32.31 -1.20 -6.38
CA HIS A 275 -32.75 -0.35 -5.28
C HIS A 275 -33.87 -1.09 -4.54
N THR A 276 -33.58 -1.53 -3.32
CA THR A 276 -34.50 -2.31 -2.49
C THR A 276 -34.87 -1.52 -1.24
N GLN A 277 -36.12 -1.66 -0.83
CA GLN A 277 -36.65 -1.03 0.38
C GLN A 277 -36.98 -2.15 1.38
N PHE A 278 -36.52 -2.00 2.61
CA PHE A 278 -36.83 -2.93 3.70
C PHE A 278 -37.48 -2.14 4.83
N GLU A 279 -38.53 -2.69 5.42
CA GLU A 279 -39.19 -2.13 6.59
C GLU A 279 -39.11 -3.14 7.70
N ASP A 280 -38.74 -2.68 8.89
CA ASP A 280 -38.78 -3.40 10.16
C ASP A 280 -39.62 -2.57 11.15
N ASP A 281 -39.96 -3.15 12.31
CA ASP A 281 -40.85 -2.55 13.30
C ASP A 281 -40.38 -1.14 13.76
N GLU A 282 -39.07 -0.86 13.71
CA GLU A 282 -38.48 0.42 14.10
C GLU A 282 -37.93 1.26 12.94
N TYR A 283 -37.63 0.68 11.77
CA TYR A 283 -36.86 1.37 10.73
C TYR A 283 -37.29 1.05 9.30
N TYR A 284 -37.26 2.09 8.45
CA TYR A 284 -37.41 1.99 7.00
C TYR A 284 -36.07 2.20 6.30
N TYR A 285 -35.51 1.15 5.71
CA TYR A 285 -34.20 1.14 5.05
C TYR A 285 -34.32 1.34 3.54
N TYR A 286 -33.55 2.30 3.02
CA TYR A 286 -33.29 2.44 1.59
C TYR A 286 -31.92 1.83 1.28
N VAL A 287 -31.90 0.68 0.59
CA VAL A 287 -30.66 -0.05 0.29
C VAL A 287 -30.37 0.02 -1.20
N ARG A 288 -29.12 0.33 -1.53
CA ARG A 288 -28.57 0.23 -2.88
C ARG A 288 -27.69 -1.03 -2.95
N ALA A 289 -28.13 -2.03 -3.71
CA ALA A 289 -27.36 -3.24 -3.95
C ALA A 289 -26.64 -3.15 -5.31
N VAL A 290 -25.33 -3.39 -5.32
CA VAL A 290 -24.55 -3.45 -6.55
C VAL A 290 -23.82 -4.81 -6.61
N PRO A 291 -24.15 -5.68 -7.58
CA PRO A 291 -23.65 -7.05 -7.60
C PRO A 291 -22.15 -7.09 -7.94
N LYS A 292 -21.41 -7.92 -7.21
CA LYS A 292 -19.99 -8.19 -7.50
C LYS A 292 -19.89 -9.06 -8.76
N VAL A 293 -18.93 -8.75 -9.64
CA VAL A 293 -18.68 -9.54 -10.83
C VAL A 293 -17.97 -10.83 -10.42
N PHE A 294 -18.68 -11.96 -10.41
CA PHE A 294 -18.10 -13.27 -10.13
C PHE A 294 -18.19 -14.16 -11.37
N VAL A 295 -17.11 -14.88 -11.67
CA VAL A 295 -17.12 -15.91 -12.71
C VAL A 295 -17.02 -17.24 -11.98
N SER A 296 -18.06 -18.07 -12.05
CA SER A 296 -17.97 -19.43 -11.55
C SER A 296 -16.79 -20.11 -12.23
N VAL A 297 -15.76 -20.44 -11.44
CA VAL A 297 -14.68 -21.28 -11.96
C VAL A 297 -15.29 -22.64 -12.18
N GLU A 298 -15.35 -23.07 -13.44
CA GLU A 298 -15.81 -24.40 -13.80
C GLU A 298 -15.08 -25.41 -12.92
N ASP A 299 -15.81 -25.99 -11.97
CA ASP A 299 -15.38 -27.22 -11.33
C ASP A 299 -15.18 -28.19 -12.48
N LYS A 300 -13.92 -28.57 -12.73
CA LYS A 300 -13.60 -29.69 -13.60
C LYS A 300 -14.21 -30.94 -12.96
N GLN A 301 -15.52 -31.14 -13.18
CA GLN A 301 -16.15 -32.41 -12.96
C GLN A 301 -15.52 -33.38 -13.94
N VAL A 302 -14.56 -34.16 -13.44
CA VAL A 302 -14.04 -35.32 -14.15
C VAL A 302 -15.24 -36.25 -14.33
N LYS A 303 -15.87 -36.17 -15.50
CA LYS A 303 -16.90 -37.15 -15.89
C LYS A 303 -16.16 -38.48 -16.02
N HIS A 304 -16.24 -39.30 -14.99
CA HIS A 304 -15.84 -40.70 -15.07
C HIS A 304 -16.74 -41.36 -16.11
N ILE A 305 -16.21 -41.55 -17.32
CA ILE A 305 -16.84 -42.36 -18.36
C ILE A 305 -16.73 -43.82 -17.88
N ASN A 306 -17.75 -44.28 -17.15
CA ASN A 306 -17.88 -45.68 -16.83
C ASN A 306 -18.16 -46.44 -18.13
N ALA A 307 -17.13 -47.07 -18.69
CA ALA A 307 -17.26 -47.96 -19.82
C ALA A 307 -18.20 -49.11 -19.44
N LYS A 308 -19.38 -49.15 -20.07
CA LYS A 308 -20.37 -50.23 -19.94
C LYS A 308 -19.70 -51.59 -20.20
N ARG A 309 -19.60 -52.43 -19.17
CA ARG A 309 -19.55 -53.90 -19.34
C ARG A 309 -20.93 -54.48 -19.09
N THR A 310 -21.59 -54.84 -20.17
CA THR A 310 -22.83 -55.61 -20.23
C THR A 310 -22.62 -57.02 -19.69
N LYS A 311 -23.36 -57.43 -18.64
CA LYS A 311 -23.92 -58.79 -18.53
C LYS A 311 -25.06 -58.87 -17.49
N LYS A 312 -26.24 -59.30 -17.96
CA LYS A 312 -27.44 -59.66 -17.19
C LYS A 312 -27.18 -60.85 -16.24
N ARG A 313 -27.65 -60.79 -14.97
CA ARG A 313 -28.83 -61.54 -14.43
C ARG A 313 -28.99 -61.45 -12.90
N LYS A 314 -30.25 -61.17 -12.49
CA LYS A 314 -31.07 -61.63 -11.34
C LYS A 314 -30.60 -61.45 -9.87
N SER A 315 -31.34 -60.56 -9.18
CA SER A 315 -32.11 -60.73 -7.91
C SER A 315 -31.52 -61.54 -6.74
N THR A 316 -31.24 -60.88 -5.61
CA THR A 316 -32.05 -60.96 -4.36
C THR A 316 -31.55 -60.02 -3.23
N ARG A 317 -32.52 -59.32 -2.60
CA ARG A 317 -32.71 -59.10 -1.15
C ARG A 317 -31.62 -58.40 -0.30
N GLY A 318 -31.86 -57.11 -0.04
CA GLY A 318 -31.94 -56.47 1.30
C GLY A 318 -30.65 -56.17 2.09
N LYS A 319 -30.33 -54.87 2.26
CA LYS A 319 -29.84 -54.30 3.53
C LYS A 319 -29.88 -52.76 3.54
N LYS A 320 -30.41 -52.20 4.64
CA LYS A 320 -30.40 -50.76 5.02
C LYS A 320 -28.97 -50.19 5.01
N VAL A 321 -28.79 -48.97 4.50
CA VAL A 321 -27.70 -48.05 4.91
C VAL A 321 -28.21 -46.61 4.86
N ASN A 322 -27.94 -45.88 5.94
CA ASN A 322 -28.36 -44.51 6.25
C ASN A 322 -27.93 -43.48 5.19
N SER A 323 -28.85 -42.60 4.82
CA SER A 323 -28.53 -41.31 4.20
C SER A 323 -28.03 -40.35 5.27
N VAL A 324 -26.72 -40.16 5.36
CA VAL A 324 -26.13 -39.02 6.07
C VAL A 324 -26.32 -37.80 5.19
N HIS A 325 -27.36 -37.02 5.46
CA HIS A 325 -27.47 -35.64 4.99
C HIS A 325 -26.43 -34.81 5.76
N VAL A 326 -25.32 -34.46 5.10
CA VAL A 326 -24.38 -33.48 5.64
C VAL A 326 -25.02 -32.11 5.41
N ASN A 327 -25.53 -31.53 6.49
CA ASN A 327 -26.33 -30.31 6.51
C ASN A 327 -25.42 -29.08 6.72
N THR A 328 -24.39 -28.89 5.90
CA THR A 328 -23.38 -27.82 6.06
C THR A 328 -23.98 -26.41 5.91
N LYS A 329 -25.17 -26.28 5.31
CA LYS A 329 -25.81 -24.97 5.11
C LYS A 329 -26.53 -24.45 6.35
N LYS A 330 -26.87 -25.34 7.30
CA LYS A 330 -27.58 -24.97 8.53
C LYS A 330 -26.59 -24.55 9.62
N GLU A 331 -25.47 -25.27 9.74
CA GLU A 331 -24.41 -24.96 10.72
C GLU A 331 -23.73 -23.59 10.46
N ILE A 332 -23.58 -23.17 9.20
CA ILE A 332 -22.98 -21.85 8.87
C ILE A 332 -23.98 -20.70 9.13
N GLY A 333 -25.29 -20.96 9.01
CA GLY A 333 -26.31 -19.96 9.33
C GLY A 333 -26.39 -19.70 10.82
N ASP A 334 -26.40 -20.76 11.61
CA ASP A 334 -26.51 -20.69 13.07
C ASP A 334 -25.23 -20.09 13.70
N GLU A 335 -24.03 -20.37 13.19
CA GLU A 335 -22.77 -19.73 13.65
C GLU A 335 -22.69 -18.24 13.32
N LEU A 336 -23.26 -17.80 12.19
CA LEU A 336 -23.25 -16.39 11.79
C LEU A 336 -24.26 -15.57 12.61
N GLU A 337 -25.42 -16.14 12.91
CA GLU A 337 -26.40 -15.52 13.82
C GLU A 337 -25.84 -15.42 15.24
N GLU A 338 -25.14 -16.45 15.74
CA GLU A 338 -24.52 -16.43 17.07
C GLU A 338 -23.34 -15.44 17.18
N GLN A 339 -22.58 -15.22 16.09
CA GLN A 339 -21.54 -14.19 16.04
C GLN A 339 -22.12 -12.77 15.98
N VAL A 340 -23.19 -12.55 15.22
CA VAL A 340 -23.86 -11.24 15.14
C VAL A 340 -24.51 -10.88 16.48
N LEU A 341 -25.12 -11.84 17.18
CA LEU A 341 -25.68 -11.62 18.52
C LEU A 341 -24.61 -11.31 19.58
N LYS A 342 -23.40 -11.90 19.48
CA LYS A 342 -22.29 -11.59 20.39
C LYS A 342 -21.70 -10.19 20.14
N GLU A 343 -21.58 -9.74 18.89
CA GLU A 343 -21.10 -8.38 18.61
C GLU A 343 -22.09 -7.27 18.99
N LEU A 344 -23.39 -7.58 19.06
CA LEU A 344 -24.43 -6.65 19.51
C LEU A 344 -24.52 -6.51 21.03
N HIS A 345 -24.14 -7.54 21.80
CA HIS A 345 -24.21 -7.53 23.26
C HIS A 345 -22.96 -6.99 23.98
N ASP A 346 -21.85 -6.82 23.27
CA ASP A 346 -20.56 -6.33 23.83
C ASP A 346 -20.28 -4.84 23.52
N LYS A 347 -21.33 -4.02 23.33
CA LYS A 347 -21.23 -2.56 23.25
C LYS A 347 -21.78 -1.84 24.46
#